data_AF-A0A0S8IH58-F1
#
_entry.id   AF-A0A0S8IH58-F1
#
_cell.length_a   1.000
_cell.length_b   1.000
_cell.length_c   1.000
_cell.angle_alpha   90.00
_cell.angle_beta   90.00
_cell.angle_gamma   90.00
#
_symmetry.space_group_name_H-M   'P 1'
#
loop_
_entity.id
_entity.type
_entity.pdbx_description
1 polymer ?
#
loop_
_entity_poly.entity_id
_entity_poly.type
_entity_poly.pdbx_seq_one_letter_code
_entity_poly.pdbx_strand_id
1 'polypeptide(L)'
;EAQTGIMPVSVKPDRKLSLKDVMGIFRNHYEGTTLDKSQNYKESPHKTPNTICRYGSHRTTVVQQRNWLPVEIGTVNWRALDSPCCSVFIPWYLGITRIPEVFHKAPENLYTTEKDLLDYHFNMPKETWKLDMESSFGVFKLLRNLVDENYGKVIKKVSATWSAFEDLEFALQPTIEETALKLYEKDKSLAKEFLTLYSNSQAMKSLEAAKNLMDEIKSELKSQR
;
A
#
# COMPACT_ATOMS: atom_id res chain seq x y z
N GLU A 1 26.80 -7.13 -13.54
CA GLU A 1 25.85 -8.27 -13.61
C GLU A 1 24.53 -7.90 -14.26
N ALA A 2 23.75 -6.94 -13.73
CA ALA A 2 22.51 -6.47 -14.38
C ALA A 2 22.77 -5.87 -15.77
N GLN A 3 23.75 -4.97 -15.89
CA GLN A 3 24.12 -4.33 -17.16
C GLN A 3 24.82 -5.27 -18.15
N THR A 4 25.31 -6.41 -17.67
CA THR A 4 25.98 -7.43 -18.49
C THR A 4 25.02 -8.53 -18.94
N GLY A 5 23.74 -8.49 -18.51
CA GLY A 5 22.74 -9.51 -18.83
C GLY A 5 22.93 -10.84 -18.11
N ILE A 6 23.69 -10.87 -17.02
CA ILE A 6 24.11 -12.10 -16.33
C ILE A 6 23.26 -12.39 -15.08
N MET A 7 22.33 -11.51 -14.71
CA MET A 7 21.49 -11.79 -13.53
C MET A 7 20.63 -13.05 -13.76
N PRO A 8 20.64 -14.00 -12.81
CA PRO A 8 19.87 -15.22 -12.96
C PRO A 8 18.37 -14.91 -12.87
N VAL A 9 17.58 -15.63 -13.66
CA VAL A 9 16.10 -15.52 -13.65
C VAL A 9 15.50 -15.94 -12.30
N SER A 10 16.19 -16.82 -11.57
CA SER A 10 15.77 -17.28 -10.25
C SER A 10 16.95 -17.35 -9.30
N VAL A 11 16.71 -17.04 -8.03
CA VAL A 11 17.70 -17.12 -6.96
C VAL A 11 17.12 -17.91 -5.79
N LYS A 12 17.96 -18.69 -5.13
CA LYS A 12 17.62 -19.31 -3.85
C LYS A 12 18.03 -18.34 -2.74
N PRO A 13 17.10 -17.84 -1.92
CA PRO A 13 17.46 -16.98 -0.80
C PRO A 13 18.16 -17.79 0.30
N ASP A 14 19.04 -17.14 1.05
CA ASP A 14 19.80 -17.77 2.15
C ASP A 14 18.90 -18.21 3.32
N ARG A 15 17.70 -17.63 3.41
CA ARG A 15 16.68 -17.97 4.40
C ARG A 15 15.27 -17.88 3.81
N LYS A 16 14.29 -18.43 4.53
CA LYS A 16 12.87 -18.19 4.23
C LYS A 16 12.57 -16.69 4.35
N LEU A 17 11.80 -16.19 3.40
CA LEU A 17 11.32 -14.80 3.39
C LEU A 17 9.96 -14.73 4.08
N SER A 18 9.83 -13.77 4.98
CA SER A 18 8.56 -13.37 5.58
C SER A 18 7.81 -12.40 4.67
N LEU A 19 6.54 -12.17 4.98
CA LEU A 19 5.75 -11.14 4.32
C LEU A 19 6.39 -9.75 4.43
N LYS A 20 6.92 -9.42 5.62
CA LYS A 20 7.61 -8.16 5.91
C LYS A 20 8.88 -7.99 5.06
N ASP A 21 9.61 -9.08 4.78
CA ASP A 21 10.77 -9.04 3.89
C ASP A 21 10.37 -8.64 2.46
N VAL A 22 9.31 -9.26 1.93
CA VAL A 22 8.80 -8.96 0.59
C VAL A 22 8.29 -7.52 0.48
N MET A 23 7.54 -7.05 1.48
CA MET A 23 7.10 -5.65 1.56
C MET A 23 8.28 -4.69 1.65
N GLY A 24 9.33 -5.04 2.39
CA GLY A 24 10.57 -4.27 2.50
C GLY A 24 11.27 -4.11 1.15
N ILE A 25 11.32 -5.15 0.32
CA ILE A 25 11.87 -5.08 -1.04
C ILE A 25 11.14 -4.03 -1.87
N PHE A 26 9.80 -4.03 -1.84
CA PHE A 26 9.00 -3.05 -2.60
C PHE A 26 9.18 -1.61 -2.14
N ARG A 27 9.71 -1.38 -0.93
CA ARG A 27 9.96 -0.06 -0.34
C ARG A 27 11.38 0.46 -0.58
N ASN A 28 12.27 -0.34 -1.14
CA ASN A 28 13.70 -0.07 -1.14
C ASN A 28 14.13 0.94 -2.22
N HIS A 29 15.15 1.74 -1.89
CA HIS A 29 15.80 2.71 -2.79
C HIS A 29 17.32 2.49 -2.87
N TYR A 30 17.78 1.29 -2.56
CA TYR A 30 19.18 0.85 -2.48
C TYR A 30 20.02 1.57 -1.43
N GLU A 31 19.39 2.04 -0.36
CA GLU A 31 20.01 2.75 0.76
C GLU A 31 21.27 2.03 1.26
N GLY A 32 22.34 2.80 1.47
CA GLY A 32 23.63 2.26 1.94
C GLY A 32 24.50 1.61 0.85
N THR A 33 24.08 1.66 -0.41
CA THR A 33 24.87 1.16 -1.55
C THR A 33 25.28 2.29 -2.50
N THR A 34 26.16 2.01 -3.45
CA THR A 34 26.54 2.96 -4.53
C THR A 34 25.41 3.24 -5.52
N LEU A 35 24.32 2.46 -5.48
CA LEU A 35 23.14 2.63 -6.31
C LEU A 35 22.16 3.65 -5.73
N ASP A 36 22.26 3.97 -4.44
CA ASP A 36 21.49 5.07 -3.84
C ASP A 36 21.97 6.41 -4.40
N LYS A 37 21.10 7.07 -5.17
CA LYS A 37 21.35 8.40 -5.75
C LYS A 37 20.63 9.52 -5.01
N SER A 38 19.96 9.23 -3.88
CA SER A 38 19.24 10.23 -3.06
C SER A 38 20.16 11.13 -2.25
N GLN A 39 21.47 10.80 -2.23
CA GLN A 39 22.49 11.46 -1.42
C GLN A 39 22.11 11.48 0.07
N ASN A 40 21.70 10.33 0.61
CA ASN A 40 21.20 10.20 1.98
C ASN A 40 19.95 11.08 2.20
N TYR A 41 18.98 10.96 1.29
CA TYR A 41 17.71 11.68 1.29
C TYR A 41 17.78 13.22 1.25
N LYS A 42 18.87 13.80 0.73
CA LYS A 42 18.87 15.23 0.37
C LYS A 42 17.88 15.51 -0.76
N GLU A 43 17.73 14.55 -1.65
CA GLU A 43 16.67 14.52 -2.66
C GLU A 43 15.73 13.35 -2.37
N SER A 44 14.46 13.47 -2.73
CA SER A 44 13.54 12.33 -2.62
C SER A 44 14.04 11.18 -3.51
N PRO A 45 14.19 9.95 -2.98
CA PRO A 45 14.57 8.79 -3.76
C PRO A 45 13.50 8.39 -4.80
N HIS A 46 12.29 8.95 -4.74
CA HIS A 46 11.31 8.78 -5.79
C HIS A 46 11.66 9.50 -7.11
N LYS A 47 12.51 10.53 -7.03
CA LYS A 47 12.98 11.33 -8.17
C LYS A 47 14.30 10.82 -8.74
N THR A 48 14.93 9.85 -8.09
CA THR A 48 16.20 9.26 -8.54
C THR A 48 15.95 8.10 -9.52
N PRO A 49 16.93 7.77 -10.38
CA PRO A 49 16.74 6.74 -11.38
C PRO A 49 16.73 5.33 -10.78
N ASN A 50 15.88 4.46 -11.35
CA ASN A 50 15.90 2.99 -11.20
C ASN A 50 15.65 2.42 -9.79
N THR A 51 15.08 3.19 -8.86
CA THR A 51 14.61 2.70 -7.55
C THR A 51 13.40 1.78 -7.67
N ILE A 52 13.24 0.84 -6.71
CA ILE A 52 12.10 -0.09 -6.69
C ILE A 52 10.84 0.68 -6.31
N CYS A 53 10.87 1.40 -5.19
CA CYS A 53 9.84 2.37 -4.84
C CYS A 53 10.17 3.70 -5.54
N ARG A 54 9.29 4.16 -6.42
CA ARG A 54 9.54 5.36 -7.24
C ARG A 54 8.28 6.20 -7.39
N TYR A 55 8.41 7.41 -7.94
CA TYR A 55 7.27 8.31 -8.15
C TYR A 55 6.11 7.69 -8.95
N GLY A 56 6.41 6.79 -9.89
CA GLY A 56 5.40 6.07 -10.68
C GLY A 56 4.76 4.86 -9.98
N SER A 57 5.14 4.56 -8.73
CA SER A 57 4.57 3.47 -7.95
C SER A 57 3.18 3.86 -7.45
N HIS A 58 2.15 3.63 -8.25
CA HIS A 58 0.78 4.02 -7.91
C HIS A 58 0.08 3.02 -6.97
N ARG A 59 0.54 1.77 -6.95
CA ARG A 59 -0.03 0.70 -6.13
C ARG A 59 0.94 -0.47 -6.06
N THR A 60 1.10 -1.04 -4.88
CA THR A 60 1.81 -2.31 -4.67
C THR A 60 0.86 -3.33 -4.09
N THR A 61 0.92 -4.58 -4.54
CA THR A 61 0.13 -5.68 -3.96
C THR A 61 1.00 -6.90 -3.76
N VAL A 62 0.99 -7.43 -2.54
CA VAL A 62 1.61 -8.70 -2.18
C VAL A 62 0.48 -9.70 -1.91
N VAL A 63 0.41 -10.75 -2.72
CA VAL A 63 -0.62 -11.78 -2.60
C VAL A 63 -0.05 -12.93 -1.78
N GLN A 64 -0.56 -13.10 -0.56
CA GLN A 64 -0.19 -14.20 0.33
C GLN A 64 -1.21 -15.32 0.17
N GLN A 65 -0.78 -16.50 -0.27
CA GLN A 65 -1.62 -17.69 -0.39
C GLN A 65 -1.10 -18.78 0.53
N ARG A 66 -1.97 -19.29 1.41
CA ARG A 66 -1.64 -20.33 2.39
C ARG A 66 -2.54 -21.52 2.16
N ASN A 67 -1.93 -22.68 1.88
CA ASN A 67 -2.63 -23.90 1.49
C ASN A 67 -3.31 -24.63 2.67
N TRP A 68 -2.96 -24.31 3.91
CA TRP A 68 -3.55 -24.92 5.11
C TRP A 68 -4.83 -24.23 5.60
N LEU A 69 -5.31 -23.20 4.90
CA LEU A 69 -6.55 -22.48 5.20
C LEU A 69 -7.51 -22.53 3.99
N PRO A 70 -8.84 -22.42 4.21
CA PRO A 70 -9.80 -22.23 3.13
C PRO A 70 -9.41 -21.03 2.26
N VAL A 71 -9.66 -21.10 0.95
CA VAL A 71 -9.19 -20.10 -0.03
C VAL A 71 -9.63 -18.67 0.34
N GLU A 72 -10.82 -18.53 0.92
CA GLU A 72 -11.41 -17.27 1.38
C GLU A 72 -10.66 -16.60 2.55
N ILE A 73 -9.95 -17.40 3.36
CA ILE A 73 -9.20 -16.96 4.55
C ILE A 73 -7.69 -16.99 4.30
N GLY A 74 -7.21 -18.05 3.64
CA GLY A 74 -5.81 -18.32 3.35
C GLY A 74 -5.20 -17.40 2.30
N THR A 75 -6.02 -16.77 1.45
CA THR A 75 -5.60 -15.79 0.45
C THR A 75 -5.82 -14.37 0.93
N VAL A 76 -4.74 -13.62 1.11
CA VAL A 76 -4.75 -12.21 1.56
C VAL A 76 -4.00 -11.35 0.55
N ASN A 77 -4.68 -10.35 0.01
CA ASN A 77 -4.10 -9.32 -0.83
C ASN A 77 -3.67 -8.15 0.05
N TRP A 78 -2.38 -8.07 0.36
CA TRP A 78 -1.81 -6.93 1.07
C TRP A 78 -1.56 -5.81 0.07
N ARG A 79 -2.26 -4.69 0.20
CA ARG A 79 -2.22 -3.62 -0.79
C ARG A 79 -1.87 -2.27 -0.18
N ALA A 80 -0.82 -1.65 -0.72
CA ALA A 80 -0.48 -0.25 -0.47
C ALA A 80 -0.93 0.61 -1.65
N LEU A 81 -1.57 1.75 -1.34
CA LEU A 81 -1.95 2.77 -2.32
C LEU A 81 -0.85 3.82 -2.43
N ASP A 82 -0.51 4.24 -3.65
CA ASP A 82 0.68 5.04 -3.97
C ASP A 82 1.98 4.32 -3.52
N SER A 83 3.04 5.09 -3.33
CA SER A 83 4.40 4.61 -3.13
C SER A 83 4.50 3.86 -1.79
N PRO A 84 4.87 2.57 -1.79
CA PRO A 84 4.78 1.72 -0.60
C PRO A 84 5.68 2.15 0.56
N CYS A 85 6.75 2.93 0.32
CA CYS A 85 7.58 3.45 1.42
C CYS A 85 6.91 4.59 2.20
N CYS A 86 5.94 5.27 1.58
CA CYS A 86 5.16 6.36 2.19
C CYS A 86 3.74 5.93 2.57
N SER A 87 3.42 4.65 2.37
CA SER A 87 2.08 4.08 2.49
C SER A 87 2.12 2.76 3.26
N VAL A 88 0.94 2.20 3.49
CA VAL A 88 0.71 1.04 4.36
C VAL A 88 0.02 -0.08 3.60
N PHE A 89 0.41 -1.32 3.89
CA PHE A 89 -0.17 -2.51 3.29
C PHE A 89 -1.44 -2.94 4.03
N ILE A 90 -2.60 -2.61 3.47
CA ILE A 90 -3.90 -3.01 4.04
C ILE A 90 -4.21 -4.47 3.66
N PRO A 91 -4.62 -5.34 4.61
CA PRO A 91 -4.97 -6.73 4.33
C PRO A 91 -6.39 -6.86 3.76
N TRP A 92 -6.49 -7.31 2.51
CA TRP A 92 -7.77 -7.62 1.86
C TRP A 92 -7.91 -9.14 1.68
N TYR A 93 -8.71 -9.79 2.54
CA TYR A 93 -8.98 -11.21 2.40
C TYR A 93 -9.79 -11.50 1.14
N LEU A 94 -9.54 -12.63 0.49
CA LEU A 94 -10.29 -13.01 -0.72
C LEU A 94 -11.79 -13.25 -0.44
N GLY A 95 -12.13 -13.66 0.78
CA GLY A 95 -13.51 -13.93 1.18
C GLY A 95 -14.41 -12.71 1.36
N ILE A 96 -13.87 -11.48 1.34
CA ILE A 96 -14.67 -10.28 1.63
C ILE A 96 -15.73 -10.04 0.54
N THR A 97 -16.85 -9.44 0.93
CA THR A 97 -17.98 -9.18 0.02
C THR A 97 -18.12 -7.71 -0.37
N ARG A 98 -17.43 -6.81 0.33
CA ARG A 98 -17.44 -5.36 0.04
C ARG A 98 -16.15 -4.71 0.54
N ILE A 99 -15.86 -3.57 -0.05
CA ILE A 99 -14.76 -2.66 0.29
C ILE A 99 -15.40 -1.30 0.65
N PRO A 100 -14.76 -0.41 1.42
CA PRO A 100 -15.34 0.89 1.74
C PRO A 100 -15.41 1.79 0.50
N GLU A 101 -16.44 2.63 0.41
CA GLU A 101 -16.69 3.49 -0.76
C GLU A 101 -15.51 4.41 -1.10
N VAL A 102 -14.82 4.95 -0.09
CA VAL A 102 -13.61 5.78 -0.28
C VAL A 102 -12.45 5.01 -0.92
N PHE A 103 -12.48 3.69 -0.93
CA PHE A 103 -11.54 2.79 -1.64
C PHE A 103 -12.10 2.29 -2.98
N HIS A 104 -13.37 2.58 -3.31
CA HIS A 104 -13.98 2.34 -4.63
C HIS A 104 -13.78 3.51 -5.59
N LYS A 105 -13.64 4.74 -5.06
CA LYS A 105 -13.80 5.98 -5.83
C LYS A 105 -12.65 6.18 -6.83
N ALA A 106 -12.88 5.71 -8.05
CA ALA A 106 -12.34 6.29 -9.27
C ALA A 106 -13.35 7.34 -9.78
N PRO A 107 -12.93 8.54 -10.22
CA PRO A 107 -13.85 9.61 -10.64
C PRO A 107 -14.76 9.21 -11.82
N GLU A 108 -14.38 8.17 -12.56
CA GLU A 108 -15.17 7.49 -13.59
C GLU A 108 -14.87 5.99 -13.50
N ASN A 109 -15.86 5.12 -13.73
CA ASN A 109 -15.67 3.67 -13.78
C ASN A 109 -16.58 3.04 -14.86
N LEU A 110 -16.26 1.82 -15.29
CA LEU A 110 -16.97 1.11 -16.37
C LEU A 110 -18.49 1.02 -16.23
N TYR A 111 -19.01 1.20 -15.02
CA TYR A 111 -20.42 1.10 -14.66
C TYR A 111 -21.08 2.45 -14.35
N THR A 112 -20.30 3.53 -14.20
CA THR A 112 -20.78 4.89 -13.91
C THR A 112 -20.50 5.88 -15.02
N THR A 113 -19.79 5.46 -16.07
CA THR A 113 -19.42 6.31 -17.19
C THR A 113 -20.41 6.13 -18.34
N GLU A 114 -21.01 7.24 -18.81
CA GLU A 114 -21.94 7.24 -19.95
C GLU A 114 -21.22 7.13 -21.31
N LYS A 115 -19.89 7.32 -21.33
CA LYS A 115 -19.05 7.29 -22.54
C LYS A 115 -18.37 5.94 -22.75
N ASP A 116 -18.00 5.65 -23.99
CA ASP A 116 -17.32 4.42 -24.35
C ASP A 116 -15.95 4.34 -23.68
N LEU A 117 -15.55 3.15 -23.25
CA LEU A 117 -14.23 2.83 -22.72
C LEU A 117 -13.09 3.34 -23.63
N LEU A 118 -13.31 3.29 -24.94
CA LEU A 118 -12.36 3.74 -25.96
C LEU A 118 -12.17 5.26 -25.96
N ASP A 119 -13.19 6.03 -25.57
CA ASP A 119 -13.09 7.49 -25.51
C ASP A 119 -12.00 7.95 -24.53
N TYR A 120 -11.73 7.14 -23.52
CA TYR A 120 -10.76 7.42 -22.45
C TYR A 120 -9.38 6.82 -22.66
N HIS A 121 -9.21 5.89 -23.61
CA HIS A 121 -7.95 5.17 -23.82
C HIS A 121 -6.80 6.12 -24.19
N PHE A 122 -7.12 7.24 -24.86
CA PHE A 122 -6.16 8.31 -25.19
C PHE A 122 -6.61 9.73 -24.81
N ASN A 123 -7.85 9.91 -24.35
CA ASN A 123 -8.39 11.21 -23.92
C ASN A 123 -8.92 11.16 -22.48
N MET A 124 -8.05 10.83 -21.54
CA MET A 124 -8.41 10.80 -20.13
C MET A 124 -8.89 12.19 -19.66
N PRO A 125 -10.03 12.31 -18.95
CA PRO A 125 -10.56 13.60 -18.53
C PRO A 125 -9.56 14.35 -17.64
N LYS A 126 -9.59 15.67 -17.71
CA LYS A 126 -8.73 16.49 -16.84
C LYS A 126 -9.07 16.28 -15.37
N GLU A 127 -10.32 15.94 -15.10
CA GLU A 127 -10.91 15.58 -13.82
C GLU A 127 -10.21 14.39 -13.16
N THR A 128 -9.71 13.42 -13.94
CA THR A 128 -8.99 12.25 -13.42
C THR A 128 -7.76 12.63 -12.60
N TRP A 129 -7.18 13.79 -12.89
CA TRP A 129 -5.98 14.29 -12.21
C TRP A 129 -6.29 15.23 -11.06
N LYS A 130 -7.56 15.63 -10.85
CA LYS A 130 -7.97 16.48 -9.74
C LYS A 130 -7.77 15.72 -8.42
N LEU A 131 -7.22 16.43 -7.44
CA LEU A 131 -7.08 15.90 -6.10
C LEU A 131 -8.47 15.77 -5.47
N ASP A 132 -8.84 14.54 -5.11
CA ASP A 132 -10.08 14.24 -4.39
C ASP A 132 -9.76 13.68 -3.00
N MET A 133 -10.06 14.47 -1.97
CA MET A 133 -9.81 14.11 -0.57
C MET A 133 -10.88 13.16 0.01
N GLU A 134 -11.97 12.90 -0.72
CA GLU A 134 -12.94 11.86 -0.41
C GLU A 134 -12.48 10.49 -0.93
N SER A 135 -11.58 10.46 -1.90
CA SER A 135 -10.93 9.24 -2.38
C SER A 135 -9.68 8.92 -1.55
N SER A 136 -9.57 7.67 -1.09
CA SER A 136 -8.38 7.15 -0.42
C SER A 136 -7.12 7.36 -1.26
N PHE A 137 -7.22 7.19 -2.60
CA PHE A 137 -6.11 7.43 -3.51
C PHE A 137 -5.62 8.88 -3.46
N GLY A 138 -6.53 9.86 -3.44
CA GLY A 138 -6.16 11.27 -3.34
C GLY A 138 -5.47 11.60 -2.02
N VAL A 139 -5.93 11.01 -0.92
CA VAL A 139 -5.30 11.16 0.41
C VAL A 139 -3.88 10.61 0.43
N PHE A 140 -3.66 9.35 0.01
CA PHE A 140 -2.33 8.75 0.00
C PHE A 140 -1.39 9.44 -1.01
N LYS A 141 -1.91 9.89 -2.16
CA LYS A 141 -1.15 10.68 -3.13
C LYS A 141 -0.70 12.02 -2.56
N LEU A 142 -1.58 12.72 -1.83
CA LEU A 142 -1.21 13.98 -1.18
C LEU A 142 -0.17 13.74 -0.08
N LEU A 143 -0.34 12.71 0.75
CA LEU A 143 0.66 12.32 1.75
C LEU A 143 2.02 12.08 1.09
N ARG A 144 2.07 11.30 0.00
CA ARG A 144 3.31 11.03 -0.72
C ARG A 144 3.93 12.30 -1.30
N ASN A 145 3.14 13.20 -1.89
CA ASN A 145 3.63 14.50 -2.36
C ASN A 145 4.26 15.33 -1.21
N LEU A 146 3.61 15.39 -0.04
CA LEU A 146 4.14 16.11 1.13
C LEU A 146 5.46 15.49 1.62
N VAL A 147 5.56 14.17 1.61
CA VAL A 147 6.80 13.46 1.94
C VAL A 147 7.88 13.77 0.92
N ASP A 148 7.59 13.73 -0.38
CA ASP A 148 8.58 14.00 -1.43
C ASP A 148 9.23 15.38 -1.35
N GLU A 149 8.48 16.40 -0.92
CA GLU A 149 9.01 17.75 -0.74
C GLU A 149 10.03 17.84 0.41
N ASN A 150 9.96 16.95 1.40
CA ASN A 150 10.78 17.01 2.61
C ASN A 150 11.29 15.62 3.04
N TYR A 151 11.60 14.75 2.08
CA TYR A 151 11.72 13.30 2.29
C TYR A 151 12.63 12.94 3.46
N GLY A 152 13.88 13.39 3.44
CA GLY A 152 14.86 13.08 4.48
C GLY A 152 14.46 13.54 5.89
N LYS A 153 13.61 14.57 6.00
CA LYS A 153 13.12 15.06 7.30
C LYS A 153 12.00 14.20 7.87
N VAL A 154 11.06 13.78 7.02
CA VAL A 154 9.79 13.20 7.48
C VAL A 154 9.69 11.69 7.30
N ILE A 155 10.48 11.07 6.42
CA ILE A 155 10.34 9.65 6.07
C ILE A 155 10.51 8.72 7.28
N LYS A 156 11.40 9.05 8.22
CA LYS A 156 11.61 8.24 9.44
C LYS A 156 10.32 8.14 10.26
N LYS A 157 9.61 9.26 10.40
CA LYS A 157 8.34 9.32 11.12
C LYS A 157 7.25 8.54 10.39
N VAL A 158 7.09 8.79 9.10
CA VAL A 158 6.10 8.09 8.26
C VAL A 158 6.33 6.58 8.27
N SER A 159 7.57 6.14 8.05
CA SER A 159 7.95 4.73 8.08
C SER A 159 7.72 4.10 9.46
N ALA A 160 7.97 4.82 10.55
CA ALA A 160 7.71 4.32 11.90
C ALA A 160 6.21 4.13 12.16
N THR A 161 5.38 5.10 11.77
CA THR A 161 3.92 5.01 11.89
C THR A 161 3.37 3.81 11.11
N TRP A 162 3.80 3.61 9.87
CA TRP A 162 3.35 2.47 9.06
C TRP A 162 3.91 1.14 9.54
N SER A 163 5.15 1.10 10.03
CA SER A 163 5.70 -0.12 10.62
C SER A 163 4.92 -0.54 11.87
N ALA A 164 4.57 0.41 12.74
CA ALA A 164 3.76 0.12 13.92
C ALA A 164 2.35 -0.36 13.57
N PHE A 165 1.75 0.21 12.52
CA PHE A 165 0.45 -0.23 12.00
C PHE A 165 0.50 -1.68 11.49
N GLU A 166 1.48 -1.99 10.64
CA GLU A 166 1.64 -3.32 10.03
C GLU A 166 2.07 -4.37 11.05
N ASP A 167 2.93 -4.03 12.00
CA ASP A 167 3.35 -4.94 13.06
C ASP A 167 2.16 -5.37 13.93
N LEU A 168 1.21 -4.45 14.18
CA LEU A 168 -0.05 -4.79 14.85
C LEU A 168 -0.92 -5.71 13.98
N GLU A 169 -1.01 -5.46 12.68
CA GLU A 169 -1.76 -6.34 11.76
C GLU A 169 -1.19 -7.75 11.73
N PHE A 170 0.14 -7.89 11.62
CA PHE A 170 0.79 -9.20 11.64
C PHE A 170 0.63 -9.91 12.97
N ALA A 171 0.69 -9.19 14.09
CA ALA A 171 0.48 -9.76 15.41
C ALA A 171 -0.95 -10.27 15.61
N LEU A 172 -1.95 -9.57 15.07
CA LEU A 172 -3.36 -9.93 15.19
C LEU A 172 -3.81 -10.98 14.15
N GLN A 173 -3.09 -11.12 13.04
CA GLN A 173 -3.46 -11.99 11.92
C GLN A 173 -3.84 -13.42 12.35
N PRO A 174 -3.05 -14.15 13.19
CA PRO A 174 -3.41 -15.50 13.60
C PRO A 174 -4.75 -15.57 14.33
N THR A 175 -5.01 -14.63 15.25
CA THR A 175 -6.25 -14.58 16.04
C THR A 175 -7.47 -14.27 15.17
N ILE A 176 -7.31 -13.35 14.22
CA ILE A 176 -8.38 -13.00 13.27
C ILE A 176 -8.73 -14.21 12.41
N GLU A 177 -7.73 -14.93 11.91
CA GLU A 177 -7.94 -16.08 11.03
C GLU A 177 -8.47 -17.30 11.77
N GLU A 178 -8.03 -17.54 13.00
CA GLU A 178 -8.60 -18.59 13.85
C GLU A 178 -10.08 -18.32 14.13
N THR A 179 -10.43 -17.06 14.41
CA THR A 179 -11.84 -16.64 14.60
C THR A 179 -12.63 -16.82 13.32
N ALA A 180 -12.09 -16.38 12.18
CA ALA A 180 -12.71 -16.55 10.88
C ALA A 180 -12.94 -18.03 10.52
N LEU A 181 -11.98 -18.90 10.85
CA LEU A 181 -12.08 -20.34 10.62
C LEU A 181 -13.20 -20.97 11.46
N LYS A 182 -13.28 -20.64 12.76
CA LYS A 182 -14.36 -21.08 13.65
C LYS A 182 -15.74 -20.62 13.16
N LEU A 183 -15.82 -19.43 12.59
CA LEU A 183 -17.06 -18.93 11.97
C LEU A 183 -17.34 -19.65 10.66
N TYR A 184 -16.31 -19.94 9.85
CA TYR A 184 -16.45 -20.55 8.53
C TYR A 184 -17.00 -21.98 8.61
N GLU A 185 -16.60 -22.72 9.63
CA GLU A 185 -17.10 -24.07 9.92
C GLU A 185 -18.59 -24.08 10.30
N LYS A 186 -19.08 -22.99 10.91
CA LYS A 186 -20.49 -22.84 11.30
C LYS A 186 -21.34 -22.29 10.15
N ASP A 187 -20.90 -21.17 9.60
CA ASP A 187 -21.54 -20.47 8.50
C ASP A 187 -20.50 -19.67 7.70
N LYS A 188 -20.31 -20.06 6.44
CA LYS A 188 -19.41 -19.38 5.50
C LYS A 188 -19.77 -17.92 5.30
N SER A 189 -21.05 -17.57 5.30
CA SER A 189 -21.53 -16.19 5.20
C SER A 189 -20.97 -15.34 6.34
N LEU A 190 -21.09 -15.85 7.56
CA LEU A 190 -20.67 -15.16 8.77
C LEU A 190 -19.15 -14.93 8.81
N ALA A 191 -18.35 -15.90 8.36
CA ALA A 191 -16.90 -15.72 8.24
C ALA A 191 -16.51 -14.64 7.22
N LYS A 192 -17.16 -14.64 6.05
CA LYS A 192 -16.95 -13.63 5.01
C LYS A 192 -17.32 -12.23 5.51
N GLU A 193 -18.43 -12.13 6.22
CA GLU A 193 -18.89 -10.89 6.83
C GLU A 193 -17.90 -10.39 7.91
N PHE A 194 -17.42 -11.27 8.78
CA PHE A 194 -16.41 -10.95 9.78
C PHE A 194 -15.10 -10.42 9.15
N LEU A 195 -14.58 -11.12 8.14
CA LEU A 195 -13.36 -10.70 7.43
C LEU A 195 -13.56 -9.40 6.64
N THR A 196 -14.77 -9.18 6.14
CA THR A 196 -15.17 -7.93 5.48
C THR A 196 -15.10 -6.76 6.45
N LEU A 197 -15.72 -6.90 7.63
CA LEU A 197 -15.69 -5.87 8.67
C LEU A 197 -14.26 -5.59 9.14
N TYR A 198 -13.45 -6.63 9.32
CA TYR A 198 -12.03 -6.49 9.67
C TYR A 198 -11.25 -5.70 8.62
N SER A 199 -11.28 -6.14 7.36
CA SER A 199 -10.53 -5.49 6.26
C SER A 199 -10.97 -4.03 6.08
N ASN A 200 -12.27 -3.78 6.15
CA ASN A 200 -12.82 -2.42 6.05
C ASN A 200 -12.40 -1.54 7.24
N SER A 201 -12.36 -2.10 8.44
CA SER A 201 -11.88 -1.37 9.63
C SER A 201 -10.41 -0.97 9.47
N GLN A 202 -9.55 -1.89 9.01
CA GLN A 202 -8.15 -1.60 8.76
C GLN A 202 -7.96 -0.54 7.67
N ALA A 203 -8.74 -0.62 6.59
CA ALA A 203 -8.74 0.39 5.54
C ALA A 203 -9.13 1.78 6.06
N MET A 204 -10.20 1.90 6.86
CA MET A 204 -10.62 3.19 7.42
C MET A 204 -9.61 3.75 8.43
N LYS A 205 -9.04 2.91 9.30
CA LYS A 205 -7.97 3.32 10.23
C LYS A 205 -6.73 3.81 9.48
N SER A 206 -6.36 3.15 8.39
CA SER A 206 -5.21 3.58 7.58
C SER A 206 -5.44 4.97 6.96
N LEU A 207 -6.67 5.26 6.54
CA LEU A 207 -7.05 6.55 5.98
C LEU A 207 -6.99 7.66 7.03
N GLU A 208 -7.48 7.39 8.24
CA GLU A 208 -7.38 8.31 9.37
C GLU A 208 -5.93 8.58 9.76
N ALA A 209 -5.12 7.52 9.90
CA ALA A 209 -3.69 7.65 10.18
C ALA A 209 -2.95 8.46 9.10
N ALA A 210 -3.31 8.29 7.81
CA ALA A 210 -2.74 9.07 6.72
C ALA A 210 -3.10 10.56 6.84
N LYS A 211 -4.35 10.88 7.20
CA LYS A 211 -4.79 12.26 7.45
C LYS A 211 -4.03 12.90 8.62
N ASN A 212 -3.90 12.19 9.73
CA ASN A 212 -3.15 12.66 10.89
C ASN A 212 -1.67 12.90 10.56
N LEU A 213 -1.04 11.97 9.83
CA LEU A 213 0.33 12.15 9.35
C LEU A 213 0.50 13.40 8.47
N MET A 214 -0.45 13.67 7.57
CA MET A 214 -0.39 14.88 6.75
C MET A 214 -0.44 16.15 7.60
N ASP A 215 -1.30 16.20 8.61
CA ASP A 215 -1.44 17.37 9.48
C ASP A 215 -0.24 17.56 10.40
N GLU A 216 0.32 16.47 10.91
CA GLU A 216 1.58 16.48 11.66
C GLU A 216 2.75 17.00 10.81
N ILE A 217 2.92 16.47 9.58
CA ILE A 217 3.97 16.92 8.64
C ILE A 217 3.81 18.42 8.35
N LYS A 218 2.59 18.87 8.03
CA LYS A 218 2.32 20.30 7.77
C LYS A 218 2.68 21.17 8.97
N SER A 219 2.38 20.71 10.19
CA SER A 219 2.65 21.45 11.41
C SER A 219 4.14 21.56 11.70
N GLU A 220 4.88 20.46 11.56
CA GLU A 220 6.34 20.44 11.70
C GLU A 220 7.02 21.37 10.69
N LEU A 221 6.58 21.33 9.42
CA LEU A 221 7.15 22.18 8.37
C LEU A 221 6.87 23.67 8.56
N LYS A 222 5.73 24.03 9.19
CA LYS A 222 5.45 25.42 9.57
C LYS A 222 6.30 25.88 10.75
N SER A 223 6.54 25.01 11.74
CA SER A 223 7.35 25.35 12.92
C SER A 223 8.83 25.60 12.65
N GLN A 224 9.32 25.16 11.48
CA GLN A 224 10.71 25.31 11.04
C GLN A 224 10.94 26.54 10.12
N ARG A 225 9.89 27.31 9.83
CA ARG A 225 9.96 28.59 9.10
C ARG A 225 9.98 29.75 10.08
#